data_AF-A0A7R9JUF5-F1
#
_entry.id   AF-A0A7R9JUF5-F1
#
_cell.length_a   1.000
_cell.length_b   1.000
_cell.length_c   1.000
_cell.angle_alpha   90.00
_cell.angle_beta   90.00
_cell.angle_gamma   90.00
#
_symmetry.space_group_name_H-M   'P 1'
#
loop_
_entity.id
_entity.type
_entity.pdbx_description
1 polymer ?
#
loop_
_entity_poly.entity_id
_entity_poly.type
_entity_poly.pdbx_seq_one_letter_code
_entity_poly.pdbx_strand_id
1 'polypeptide(L)'
;MKRSQLKLRRNFFLILKLQGLMFIRLPFSEDMRDFLFGSLKSDLEGITDDQIKSIDTLIDGMDLMVVGYNGEELFESKKLLDPHYQHMLASLSHRSLYPDSELPPPKPTILELITSPFGLEESLIDKLNQLKIEFNLQEIASPTNKKPSVEIFKQLMYIKEPCCVGTE
;
A
#
# COMPACT_ATOMS: atom_id res chain seq x y z
N MET A 1 3.24 -36.17 2.40
CA MET A 1 2.66 -36.24 1.04
C MET A 1 1.25 -35.63 1.06
N LYS A 2 1.12 -34.31 0.95
CA LYS A 2 -0.21 -33.64 0.98
C LYS A 2 -0.83 -33.76 -0.42
N ARG A 3 -1.86 -34.60 -0.57
CA ARG A 3 -2.65 -34.69 -1.81
C ARG A 3 -3.34 -33.35 -2.04
N SER A 4 -3.17 -32.78 -3.23
CA SER A 4 -3.85 -31.55 -3.64
C SER A 4 -5.34 -31.81 -3.82
N GLN A 5 -6.17 -30.93 -3.27
CA GLN A 5 -7.64 -30.98 -3.45
C GLN A 5 -8.01 -30.76 -4.92
N LEU A 6 -9.03 -31.46 -5.41
CA LEU A 6 -9.57 -31.35 -6.77
C LEU A 6 -10.05 -29.92 -7.03
N LYS A 7 -9.52 -29.28 -8.10
CA LYS A 7 -9.91 -27.92 -8.51
C LYS A 7 -10.95 -28.01 -9.63
N LEU A 8 -12.15 -27.44 -9.44
CA LEU A 8 -13.19 -27.36 -10.48
C LEU A 8 -12.65 -26.58 -11.69
N ARG A 9 -12.90 -27.08 -12.90
CA ARG A 9 -12.40 -26.49 -14.15
C ARG A 9 -13.53 -25.80 -14.91
N ARG A 10 -13.37 -24.52 -15.15
CA ARG A 10 -13.98 -23.81 -16.28
C ARG A 10 -12.82 -23.20 -17.05
N ASN A 11 -12.64 -23.62 -18.29
CA ASN A 11 -11.54 -23.15 -19.13
C ASN A 11 -11.84 -21.71 -19.56
N PHE A 12 -11.11 -20.74 -19.02
CA PHE A 12 -11.07 -19.40 -19.59
C PHE A 12 -9.96 -19.36 -20.65
N PHE A 13 -10.28 -18.83 -21.83
CA PHE A 13 -9.37 -18.71 -22.96
C PHE A 13 -8.75 -17.30 -22.94
N LEU A 14 -7.43 -17.20 -22.85
CA LEU A 14 -6.69 -15.96 -23.09
C LEU A 14 -5.68 -16.25 -24.21
N ILE A 15 -5.81 -15.52 -25.32
CA ILE A 15 -4.92 -15.63 -26.48
C ILE A 15 -3.69 -14.75 -26.20
N LEU A 16 -2.53 -15.38 -25.98
CA LEU A 16 -1.23 -14.71 -25.95
C LEU A 16 -0.43 -15.08 -27.22
N LYS A 17 0.42 -14.14 -27.66
CA LYS A 17 1.17 -14.13 -28.94
C LYS A 17 2.14 -15.33 -29.12
N LEU A 18 2.38 -16.11 -28.07
CA LEU A 18 2.95 -17.46 -28.11
C LEU A 18 1.88 -18.42 -27.57
N GLN A 19 1.55 -19.45 -28.35
CA GLN A 19 0.48 -20.43 -28.07
C GLN A 19 0.64 -21.08 -26.68
N GLY A 20 0.04 -20.49 -25.65
CA GLY A 20 0.04 -21.00 -24.29
C GLY A 20 -1.36 -20.92 -23.69
N LEU A 21 -1.77 -21.97 -22.98
CA LEU A 21 -3.01 -21.98 -22.21
C LEU A 21 -2.71 -21.49 -20.79
N MET A 22 -3.34 -20.38 -20.39
CA MET A 22 -3.28 -19.91 -19.01
C MET A 22 -4.38 -20.55 -18.16
N PHE A 23 -3.99 -21.13 -17.02
CA PHE A 23 -4.94 -21.69 -16.06
C PHE A 23 -5.15 -20.73 -14.88
N ILE A 24 -6.35 -20.18 -14.78
CA ILE A 24 -6.77 -19.34 -13.65
C ILE A 24 -7.82 -20.14 -12.86
N ARG A 25 -7.60 -20.31 -11.56
CA ARG A 25 -8.56 -21.01 -10.69
C ARG A 25 -9.76 -20.12 -10.44
N LEU A 26 -10.95 -20.61 -10.75
CA LEU A 26 -12.19 -19.94 -10.37
C LEU A 26 -12.59 -20.27 -8.93
N PRO A 27 -13.25 -19.34 -8.22
CA PRO A 27 -13.84 -19.63 -6.92
C PRO A 27 -14.92 -20.69 -7.03
N PHE A 28 -15.05 -21.50 -5.97
CA PHE A 28 -16.17 -22.43 -5.81
C PHE A 28 -17.39 -21.69 -5.27
N SER A 29 -18.57 -22.33 -5.29
CA SER A 29 -19.78 -21.78 -4.66
C SER A 29 -19.59 -21.51 -3.16
N GLU A 30 -18.73 -22.29 -2.50
CA GLU A 30 -18.36 -22.13 -1.09
C GLU A 30 -17.50 -20.88 -0.82
N ASP A 31 -16.77 -20.42 -1.83
CA ASP A 31 -15.90 -19.23 -1.76
C ASP A 31 -16.68 -17.93 -2.03
N MET A 32 -17.87 -18.02 -2.64
CA MET A 32 -18.72 -16.86 -2.88
C MET A 32 -19.18 -16.25 -1.55
N ARG A 33 -19.21 -14.92 -1.50
CA ARG A 33 -19.66 -14.14 -0.35
C ARG A 33 -20.69 -13.13 -0.85
N ASP A 34 -21.93 -13.27 -0.40
CA ASP A 34 -23.01 -12.38 -0.76
C ASP A 34 -23.04 -11.21 0.22
N PHE A 35 -22.45 -10.09 -0.18
CA PHE A 35 -22.54 -8.84 0.55
C PHE A 35 -23.62 -7.96 -0.07
N LEU A 36 -24.54 -7.47 0.76
CA LEU A 36 -25.54 -6.50 0.36
C LEU A 36 -24.97 -5.10 0.58
N PHE A 37 -24.73 -4.37 -0.50
CA PHE A 37 -24.33 -2.96 -0.47
C PHE A 37 -25.48 -2.09 -0.95
N GLY A 38 -25.63 -0.92 -0.34
CA GLY A 38 -26.51 0.13 -0.87
C GLY A 38 -26.07 0.56 -2.27
N SER A 39 -27.01 0.95 -3.12
CA SER A 39 -26.69 1.45 -4.45
C SER A 39 -26.11 2.87 -4.33
N LEU A 40 -24.88 3.06 -4.76
CA LEU A 40 -24.26 4.38 -4.81
C LEU A 40 -24.94 5.33 -5.83
N LYS A 41 -25.80 4.82 -6.73
CA LYS A 41 -26.46 5.62 -7.76
C LYS A 41 -27.61 6.49 -7.24
N SER A 42 -28.27 6.10 -6.15
CA SER A 42 -29.34 6.89 -5.54
C SER A 42 -28.79 8.10 -4.78
N ASP A 43 -27.56 7.99 -4.29
CA ASP A 43 -26.94 8.98 -3.42
C ASP A 43 -26.16 10.05 -4.22
N LEU A 44 -26.18 9.93 -5.56
CA LEU A 44 -25.58 10.90 -6.48
C LEU A 44 -26.27 12.27 -6.45
N GLU A 45 -27.48 12.37 -5.86
CA GLU A 45 -28.23 13.63 -5.73
C GLU A 45 -27.49 14.70 -4.91
N GLY A 46 -26.48 14.32 -4.12
CA GLY A 46 -25.66 15.24 -3.32
C GLY A 46 -24.30 15.63 -3.92
N ILE A 47 -23.93 15.12 -5.10
CA ILE A 47 -22.64 15.43 -5.74
C ILE A 47 -22.77 16.69 -6.58
N THR A 48 -21.85 17.64 -6.40
CA THR A 48 -21.83 18.87 -7.21
C THR A 48 -21.06 18.67 -8.52
N ASP A 49 -21.46 19.38 -9.57
CA ASP A 49 -20.73 19.36 -10.86
C ASP A 49 -19.26 19.79 -10.71
N ASP A 50 -18.96 20.65 -9.74
CA ASP A 50 -17.60 21.12 -9.47
C ASP A 50 -16.75 20.01 -8.86
N GLN A 51 -17.30 19.20 -7.95
CA GLN A 51 -16.61 18.02 -7.39
C GLN A 51 -16.25 17.00 -8.49
N ILE A 52 -17.14 16.80 -9.47
CA ILE A 52 -16.88 15.90 -10.60
C ILE A 52 -15.71 16.43 -11.44
N LYS A 53 -15.72 17.73 -11.78
CA LYS A 53 -14.65 18.35 -12.57
C LYS A 53 -13.30 18.33 -11.85
N SER A 54 -13.28 18.53 -10.54
CA SER A 54 -12.05 18.48 -9.76
C SER A 54 -11.46 17.07 -9.71
N ILE A 55 -12.30 16.03 -9.66
CA ILE A 55 -11.86 14.64 -9.80
C ILE A 55 -11.32 14.38 -11.21
N ASP A 56 -12.03 14.81 -12.26
CA ASP A 56 -11.56 14.65 -13.64
C ASP A 56 -10.18 15.31 -13.85
N THR A 57 -10.00 16.52 -13.31
CA THR A 57 -8.74 17.27 -13.35
C THR A 57 -7.59 16.56 -12.60
N LEU A 58 -7.92 15.79 -11.56
CA LEU A 58 -6.97 14.96 -10.82
C LEU A 58 -6.60 13.71 -11.62
N ILE A 59 -7.58 13.03 -12.24
CA ILE A 59 -7.34 11.87 -13.09
C ILE A 59 -6.38 12.25 -14.22
N ASP A 60 -6.63 13.36 -14.90
CA ASP A 60 -5.76 13.87 -15.96
C ASP A 60 -4.37 14.29 -15.42
N GLY A 61 -4.30 14.74 -14.17
CA GLY A 61 -3.05 15.13 -13.51
C GLY A 61 -2.19 13.98 -13.00
N MET A 62 -2.76 12.80 -12.80
CA MET A 62 -2.10 11.62 -12.21
C MET A 62 -2.05 10.43 -13.18
N ASP A 63 -2.10 10.68 -14.49
CA ASP A 63 -2.09 9.63 -15.50
C ASP A 63 -0.71 8.96 -15.62
N LEU A 64 -0.59 7.73 -15.10
CA LEU A 64 0.62 6.91 -15.16
C LEU A 64 0.81 6.20 -16.51
N MET A 65 -0.16 6.32 -17.42
CA MET A 65 -0.10 5.72 -18.76
C MET A 65 0.55 6.64 -19.79
N VAL A 66 0.95 7.87 -19.41
CA VAL A 66 1.63 8.79 -20.30
C VAL A 66 2.89 8.12 -20.84
N VAL A 67 2.82 7.82 -22.12
CA VAL A 67 3.84 7.11 -22.87
C VAL A 67 5.05 8.04 -23.01
N GLY A 68 6.17 7.70 -22.38
CA GLY A 68 7.44 8.37 -22.67
C GLY A 68 7.77 8.23 -24.17
N TYR A 69 8.75 8.99 -24.69
CA TYR A 69 9.15 8.96 -26.11
C TYR A 69 9.37 7.55 -26.71
N ASN A 70 9.57 6.53 -25.87
CA ASN A 70 9.86 5.15 -26.25
C ASN A 70 8.66 4.17 -26.21
N GLY A 71 7.44 4.59 -25.89
CA GLY A 71 6.32 3.64 -25.79
C GLY A 71 6.13 3.03 -24.39
N GLU A 72 6.94 3.42 -23.40
CA GLU A 72 6.96 2.81 -22.06
C GLU A 72 6.03 3.55 -21.08
N GLU A 73 5.37 2.79 -20.21
CA GLU A 73 4.54 3.32 -19.11
C GLU A 73 5.43 4.10 -18.14
N LEU A 74 4.94 5.23 -17.61
CA LEU A 74 5.71 6.07 -16.69
C LEU A 74 6.05 5.33 -15.38
N PHE A 75 5.20 4.41 -14.94
CA PHE A 75 5.42 3.59 -13.74
C PHE A 75 5.09 2.12 -13.95
N GLU A 76 6.12 1.33 -14.29
CA GLU A 76 5.99 -0.10 -14.57
C GLU A 76 6.12 -0.96 -13.31
N SER A 77 5.05 -1.03 -12.52
CA SER A 77 5.01 -1.83 -11.29
C SER A 77 5.38 -3.31 -11.48
N LYS A 78 5.17 -3.87 -12.68
CA LYS A 78 5.50 -5.27 -13.01
C LYS A 78 7.01 -5.54 -13.10
N LYS A 79 7.82 -4.51 -13.42
CA LYS A 79 9.28 -4.63 -13.48
C LYS A 79 9.93 -4.45 -12.10
N LEU A 80 9.19 -3.91 -11.12
CA LEU A 80 9.68 -3.69 -9.78
C LEU A 80 9.87 -5.02 -9.04
N LEU A 81 11.03 -5.17 -8.40
CA LEU A 81 11.32 -6.29 -7.51
C LEU A 81 10.60 -6.10 -6.18
N ASP A 82 10.24 -7.20 -5.53
CA ASP A 82 9.59 -7.13 -4.21
C ASP A 82 10.52 -6.45 -3.17
N PRO A 83 10.13 -5.27 -2.66
CA PRO A 83 10.96 -4.49 -1.75
C PRO A 83 11.13 -5.17 -0.38
N HIS A 84 10.21 -6.04 0.01
CA HIS A 84 10.31 -6.79 1.25
C HIS A 84 11.54 -7.70 1.23
N TYR A 85 11.73 -8.46 0.14
CA TYR A 85 12.90 -9.34 -0.01
C TYR A 85 14.20 -8.53 -0.06
N GLN A 86 14.21 -7.40 -0.75
CA GLN A 86 15.39 -6.53 -0.84
C GLN A 86 15.82 -6.00 0.53
N HIS A 87 14.86 -5.51 1.33
CA HIS A 87 15.13 -5.00 2.67
C HIS A 87 15.54 -6.09 3.66
N MET A 88 14.90 -7.27 3.57
CA MET A 88 15.25 -8.44 4.40
C MET A 88 16.70 -8.87 4.15
N LEU A 89 17.12 -9.02 2.89
CA LEU A 89 18.48 -9.42 2.54
C LEU A 89 19.51 -8.36 2.98
N ALA A 90 19.19 -7.08 2.82
CA ALA A 90 20.03 -5.99 3.31
C ALA A 90 20.20 -6.07 4.83
N SER A 91 19.12 -6.28 5.58
CA SER A 91 19.15 -6.41 7.04
C SER A 91 19.93 -7.64 7.51
N LEU A 92 19.77 -8.77 6.83
CA LEU A 92 20.53 -10.00 7.12
C LEU A 92 22.02 -9.79 6.91
N SER A 93 22.40 -9.21 5.77
CA SER A 93 23.81 -8.89 5.48
C SER A 93 24.39 -7.92 6.52
N HIS A 94 23.63 -6.90 6.92
CA HIS A 94 24.05 -5.94 7.94
C HIS A 94 24.28 -6.60 9.30
N ARG A 95 23.34 -7.44 9.76
CA ARG A 95 23.48 -8.18 11.03
C ARG A 95 24.64 -9.17 11.00
N SER A 96 24.92 -9.78 9.85
CA SER A 96 26.05 -10.71 9.69
C SER A 96 27.40 -10.01 9.80
N LEU A 97 27.49 -8.75 9.37
CA LEU A 97 28.72 -7.95 9.43
C LEU A 97 28.85 -7.19 10.76
N TYR A 98 27.71 -6.76 11.32
CA TYR A 98 27.62 -5.93 12.50
C TYR A 98 26.57 -6.53 13.46
N PRO A 99 26.97 -7.45 14.35
CA PRO A 99 26.04 -8.19 15.19
C PRO A 99 25.35 -7.32 16.25
N ASP A 100 26.03 -6.29 16.77
CA ASP A 100 25.52 -5.44 17.87
C ASP A 100 24.87 -4.13 17.39
N SER A 101 24.88 -3.86 16.09
CA SER A 101 24.29 -2.64 15.54
C SER A 101 22.76 -2.76 15.42
N GLU A 102 22.10 -1.61 15.34
CA GLU A 102 20.66 -1.55 15.05
C GLU A 102 20.37 -2.02 13.62
N LEU A 103 19.12 -2.42 13.37
CA LEU A 103 18.71 -2.79 12.02
C LEU A 103 18.77 -1.57 11.10
N PRO A 104 19.27 -1.73 9.87
CA PRO A 104 19.35 -0.62 8.94
C PRO A 104 17.92 -0.16 8.56
N PRO A 105 17.70 1.14 8.34
CA PRO A 105 16.45 1.60 7.74
C PRO A 105 16.31 1.08 6.30
N PRO A 106 15.09 1.13 5.72
CA PRO A 106 14.90 0.85 4.30
C PRO A 106 15.78 1.77 3.44
N LYS A 107 16.42 1.21 2.42
CA LYS A 107 17.33 1.97 1.55
C LYS A 107 16.53 3.06 0.81
N PRO A 108 17.05 4.29 0.71
CA PRO A 108 16.36 5.40 0.05
C PRO A 108 16.04 5.08 -1.41
N THR A 109 16.96 4.41 -2.12
CA THR A 109 16.75 3.97 -3.51
C THR A 109 15.54 3.06 -3.67
N ILE A 110 15.27 2.19 -2.69
CA ILE A 110 14.09 1.31 -2.73
C ILE A 110 12.82 2.14 -2.50
N LEU A 111 12.88 3.12 -1.59
CA LEU A 111 11.76 4.02 -1.33
C LEU A 111 11.44 4.88 -2.56
N GLU A 112 12.45 5.42 -3.23
CA GLU A 112 12.30 6.20 -4.46
C GLU A 112 11.64 5.37 -5.58
N LEU A 113 12.00 4.10 -5.72
CA LEU A 113 11.42 3.20 -6.73
C LEU A 113 9.95 2.83 -6.46
N ILE A 114 9.50 2.88 -5.20
CA ILE A 114 8.10 2.60 -4.82
C ILE A 114 7.26 3.87 -4.84
N THR A 115 7.89 5.02 -4.61
CA THR A 115 7.20 6.31 -4.56
C THR A 115 6.69 6.70 -5.94
N SER A 116 5.54 7.38 -5.98
CA SER A 116 4.96 7.89 -7.23
C SER A 116 5.98 8.74 -8.00
N PRO A 117 6.05 8.60 -9.34
CA PRO A 117 6.96 9.40 -10.18
C PRO A 117 6.56 10.88 -10.21
N PHE A 118 5.27 11.16 -10.07
CA PHE A 118 4.76 12.49 -9.74
C PHE A 118 5.10 12.73 -8.28
N GLY A 119 6.31 13.24 -8.04
CA GLY A 119 6.69 13.77 -6.74
C GLY A 119 5.80 14.96 -6.35
N LEU A 120 6.25 15.75 -5.39
CA LEU A 120 5.60 16.99 -4.95
C LEU A 120 5.61 18.08 -6.05
N GLU A 121 5.03 17.80 -7.22
CA GLU A 121 4.82 18.78 -8.26
C GLU A 121 3.84 19.83 -7.75
N GLU A 122 4.23 21.10 -7.85
CA GLU A 122 3.44 22.23 -7.36
C GLU A 122 2.02 22.24 -7.96
N SER A 123 1.91 21.88 -9.25
CA SER A 123 0.65 21.74 -9.97
C SER A 123 -0.29 20.68 -9.39
N LEU A 124 0.24 19.55 -8.91
CA LEU A 124 -0.55 18.48 -8.32
C LEU A 124 -0.96 18.83 -6.89
N ILE A 125 -0.08 19.48 -6.13
CA ILE A 125 -0.36 19.97 -4.78
C ILE A 125 -1.52 20.95 -4.81
N ASP A 126 -1.55 21.88 -5.77
CA ASP A 126 -2.62 22.85 -5.92
C ASP A 126 -3.98 22.18 -6.20
N LYS A 127 -4.01 21.20 -7.11
CA LYS A 127 -5.22 20.39 -7.39
C LYS A 127 -5.69 19.62 -6.15
N LEU A 128 -4.77 19.03 -5.38
CA LEU A 128 -5.09 18.32 -4.14
C LEU A 128 -5.62 19.26 -3.05
N ASN A 129 -5.09 20.48 -2.97
CA ASN A 129 -5.58 21.49 -2.04
C ASN A 129 -7.01 21.94 -2.39
N GLN A 130 -7.33 22.09 -3.68
CA GLN A 130 -8.69 22.39 -4.13
C GLN A 130 -9.67 21.28 -3.74
N LEU A 131 -9.32 20.01 -3.99
CA LEU A 131 -10.12 18.86 -3.57
C LEU A 131 -10.35 18.81 -2.07
N LYS A 132 -9.32 19.14 -1.27
CA LYS A 132 -9.45 19.16 0.19
C LYS A 132 -10.48 20.20 0.69
N ILE A 133 -10.68 21.28 -0.06
CA ILE A 133 -11.68 22.31 0.26
C ILE A 133 -13.09 21.86 -0.16
N GLU A 134 -13.21 21.21 -1.33
CA GLU A 134 -14.49 20.76 -1.88
C GLU A 134 -15.06 19.52 -1.18
N PHE A 135 -14.19 18.66 -0.63
CA PHE A 135 -14.56 17.45 0.10
C PHE A 135 -14.35 17.64 1.60
N ASN A 136 -15.43 17.93 2.32
CA ASN A 136 -15.41 18.07 3.77
C ASN A 136 -15.23 16.69 4.44
N LEU A 137 -13.99 16.37 4.84
CA LEU A 137 -13.65 15.16 5.58
C LEU A 137 -13.62 15.45 7.09
N GLN A 138 -14.32 14.63 7.87
CA GLN A 138 -14.25 14.66 9.32
C GLN A 138 -13.65 13.36 9.83
N GLU A 139 -12.58 13.46 10.62
CA GLU A 139 -12.02 12.30 11.29
C GLU A 139 -12.95 11.90 12.45
N ILE A 140 -13.55 10.73 12.34
CA ILE A 140 -14.30 10.15 13.45
C ILE A 140 -13.30 9.33 14.27
N ALA A 141 -13.02 9.79 15.49
CA ALA A 141 -12.10 9.10 16.38
C ALA A 141 -12.55 7.65 16.58
N SER A 142 -11.73 6.69 16.12
CA SER A 142 -11.96 5.29 16.44
C SER A 142 -11.80 5.07 17.95
N PRO A 143 -12.64 4.26 18.61
CA PRO A 143 -12.48 3.96 20.03
C PRO A 143 -11.31 2.98 20.24
N THR A 144 -10.08 3.46 20.06
CA THR A 144 -8.87 2.68 20.36
C THR A 144 -7.73 3.59 20.84
N ASN A 145 -7.89 4.20 22.01
CA ASN A 145 -6.76 4.66 22.81
C ASN A 145 -6.08 3.46 23.49
N LYS A 146 -5.40 2.61 22.72
CA LYS A 146 -4.32 1.79 23.28
C LYS A 146 -3.06 2.64 23.16
N LYS A 147 -2.44 2.98 24.29
CA LYS A 147 -1.12 3.64 24.30
C LYS A 147 -0.20 2.87 23.33
N PRO A 148 0.50 3.55 22.41
CA PRO A 148 1.44 2.87 21.52
C PRO A 148 2.39 2.04 22.38
N SER A 149 2.63 0.79 21.98
CA SER A 149 3.47 -0.14 22.76
C SER A 149 4.84 0.44 23.09
N VAL A 150 5.34 1.36 22.26
CA VAL A 150 6.56 2.14 22.48
C VAL A 150 6.53 2.97 23.77
N GLU A 151 5.40 3.59 24.11
CA GLU A 151 5.24 4.33 25.37
C GLU A 151 5.20 3.39 26.57
N ILE A 152 4.55 2.23 26.43
CA ILE A 152 4.55 1.18 27.45
C ILE A 152 5.97 0.67 27.70
N PHE A 153 6.74 0.41 26.64
CA PHE A 153 8.13 -0.04 26.75
C PHE A 153 9.05 1.03 27.35
N LYS A 154 8.93 2.30 26.96
CA LYS A 154 9.67 3.40 27.59
C LYS A 154 9.35 3.53 29.08
N GLN A 155 8.07 3.41 29.44
CA GLN A 155 7.63 3.51 30.83
C GLN A 155 8.15 2.33 31.68
N LEU A 156 8.22 1.13 31.13
CA LEU A 156 8.81 -0.04 31.80
C LEU A 156 10.34 0.05 31.97
N MET A 157 11.04 0.73 31.05
CA MET A 157 12.49 0.94 31.17
C MET A 157 12.84 1.96 32.26
N TYR A 158 12.02 2.99 32.47
CA TYR A 158 12.21 3.98 33.55
C TYR A 158 11.89 3.43 34.96
N ILE A 159 11.07 2.38 35.08
CA ILE A 159 10.72 1.77 36.37
C ILE A 159 11.82 0.81 36.86
N LYS A 160 12.81 0.47 36.01
CA LYS A 160 13.87 -0.50 36.33
C LYS A 160 15.10 0.07 37.04
N GLU A 161 15.07 1.34 37.44
CA GLU A 161 15.99 1.88 38.45
C GLU A 161 15.13 2.47 39.58
N PRO A 162 15.15 1.86 40.78
CA PRO A 162 16.19 2.22 41.75
C PRO A 162 16.62 1.06 42.69
N CYS A 163 17.56 1.38 43.58
CA CYS A 163 17.94 0.68 44.81
C CYS A 163 19.17 -0.25 44.74
N CYS A 164 20.34 0.33 44.45
CA CYS A 164 21.57 -0.04 45.16
C CYS A 164 22.27 1.23 45.66
N VAL A 165 21.70 1.89 46.67
CA VAL A 165 22.49 2.67 47.63
C VAL A 165 22.58 1.80 48.88
N GLY A 166 23.59 0.95 48.89
CA GLY A 166 24.02 0.25 50.10
C GLY A 166 24.91 1.20 50.89
N THR A 167 24.43 1.63 52.05
CA THR A 167 25.23 2.17 53.14
C THR A 167 26.12 1.08 53.71
N GLU A 168 27.43 1.31 53.76
CA GLU A 168 28.34 0.88 54.83
C GLU A 168 29.33 2.01 55.12
#